data_AF-A0A9E3KWQ0-F1
#
_entry.id   AF-A0A9E3KWQ0-F1
#
_cell.length_a   1.000
_cell.length_b   1.000
_cell.length_c   1.000
_cell.angle_alpha   90.00
_cell.angle_beta   90.00
_cell.angle_gamma   90.00
#
_symmetry.space_group_name_H-M   'P 1'
#
loop_
_entity.id
_entity.type
_entity.pdbx_description
1 polymer ?
#
loop_
_entity_poly.entity_id
_entity_poly.type
_entity_poly.pdbx_seq_one_letter_code
_entity_poly.pdbx_strand_id
1 'polypeptide(L)'
;MRRAWLIILGCLLVGANQLPARGFSRAQSASPGGEKSYDLVLVGTVTKLYPVAAPRSRRRWAVVARVESVTSGEFSGATFTFTVHSPSRSGLRVNRAYVIRANKTDGGYLVDELRLQEVPARQTPPGGR
;
A
#
# COMPACT_ATOMS: atom_id res chain seq x y z
N MET A 1 40.54 -30.32 54.56
CA MET A 1 39.25 -29.61 54.45
C MET A 1 39.54 -28.11 54.33
N ARG A 2 39.05 -27.49 53.24
CA ARG A 2 38.69 -26.08 52.95
C ARG A 2 39.29 -24.97 53.86
N ARG A 3 39.83 -23.84 53.39
CA ARG A 3 39.93 -23.21 52.05
C ARG A 3 40.85 -21.96 52.16
N ALA A 4 41.72 -21.80 51.16
CA ALA A 4 42.08 -20.60 50.38
C ALA A 4 42.32 -19.25 51.09
N TRP A 5 43.56 -18.72 51.15
CA TRP A 5 44.40 -18.07 50.12
C TRP A 5 44.04 -16.60 49.78
N LEU A 6 44.77 -15.72 50.46
CA LEU A 6 45.66 -14.65 49.98
C LEU A 6 45.12 -13.56 49.03
N ILE A 7 45.20 -12.36 49.61
CA ILE A 7 45.15 -10.98 49.10
C ILE A 7 46.33 -10.70 48.17
N ILE A 8 46.09 -10.14 46.97
CA ILE A 8 47.07 -9.40 46.15
C ILE A 8 46.29 -8.31 45.39
N LEU A 9 46.49 -7.03 45.75
CA LEU A 9 47.43 -6.06 45.19
C LEU A 9 47.07 -5.62 43.75
N GLY A 10 46.79 -4.32 43.62
CA GLY A 10 46.19 -3.72 42.43
C GLY A 10 47.12 -3.46 41.26
N CYS A 11 46.54 -2.89 40.20
CA CYS A 11 47.24 -2.13 39.18
C CYS A 11 46.32 -1.04 38.63
N LEU A 12 46.78 0.19 38.82
CA LEU A 12 46.41 1.41 38.11
C LEU A 12 46.77 1.24 36.61
N LEU A 13 45.96 1.73 35.67
CA LEU A 13 46.38 2.39 34.41
C LEU A 13 45.21 2.63 33.43
N VAL A 14 45.14 3.87 32.93
CA VAL A 14 44.63 4.31 31.60
C VAL A 14 43.10 4.14 31.38
N GLY A 15 42.29 5.19 31.20
CA GLY A 15 42.48 6.35 30.33
C GLY A 15 41.74 6.15 29.01
N ALA A 16 40.44 6.50 28.94
CA ALA A 16 39.74 6.68 27.67
C ALA A 16 38.50 7.59 27.83
N ASN A 17 38.53 8.72 27.13
CA ASN A 17 37.45 9.66 26.91
C ASN A 17 36.14 8.95 26.48
N GLN A 18 35.12 9.01 27.32
CA GLN A 18 33.75 8.73 26.86
C GLN A 18 33.13 10.02 26.36
N LEU A 19 33.30 10.29 25.06
CA LEU A 19 32.40 11.19 24.34
C LEU A 19 30.99 10.58 24.39
N PRO A 20 29.96 11.30 24.85
CA PRO A 20 28.60 10.83 24.72
C PRO A 20 28.27 10.78 23.23
N ALA A 21 28.18 9.57 22.68
CA ALA A 21 27.51 9.37 21.41
C ALA A 21 26.06 9.87 21.60
N ARG A 22 25.79 11.10 21.14
CA ARG A 22 24.44 11.57 20.83
C ARG A 22 23.94 10.67 19.70
N GLY A 23 23.49 9.48 20.07
CA GLY A 23 22.57 8.72 19.25
C GLY A 23 21.41 9.64 19.00
N PHE A 24 21.22 10.01 17.74
CA PHE A 24 19.96 10.57 17.29
C PHE A 24 18.92 9.51 17.60
N SER A 25 18.28 9.63 18.77
CA SER A 25 16.97 9.06 19.01
C SER A 25 16.03 9.74 18.04
N ARG A 26 16.08 9.31 16.78
CA ARG A 26 14.99 9.44 15.84
C ARG A 26 13.89 8.65 16.52
N ALA A 27 13.04 9.36 17.26
CA ALA A 27 11.72 8.90 17.58
C ALA A 27 11.10 8.51 16.23
N GLN A 28 11.20 7.24 15.87
CA GLN A 28 10.23 6.62 15.01
C GLN A 28 8.93 6.73 15.80
N SER A 29 8.26 7.86 15.62
CA SER A 29 6.81 7.86 15.56
C SER A 29 6.47 6.91 14.42
N ALA A 30 6.50 5.62 14.70
CA ALA A 30 5.61 4.68 14.06
C ALA A 30 4.22 5.23 14.39
N SER A 31 3.75 6.16 13.55
CA SER A 31 2.32 6.34 13.42
C SER A 31 1.80 4.93 13.19
N PRO A 32 0.88 4.42 14.03
CA PRO A 32 0.26 3.15 13.72
C PRO A 32 -0.25 3.33 12.29
N GLY A 33 0.25 2.51 11.37
CA GLY A 33 -0.27 2.44 10.02
C GLY A 33 -1.68 1.92 10.15
N GLY A 34 -2.60 2.79 10.55
CA GLY A 34 -4.01 2.51 10.65
C GLY A 34 -4.40 2.05 9.28
N GLU A 35 -4.73 0.77 9.18
CA GLU A 35 -5.20 0.20 7.94
C GLU A 35 -6.43 1.02 7.54
N LYS A 36 -6.27 1.83 6.50
CA LYS A 36 -7.33 2.70 6.02
C LYS A 36 -8.46 1.79 5.58
N SER A 37 -9.54 1.74 6.35
CA SER A 37 -10.72 0.96 6.01
C SER A 37 -11.37 1.56 4.76
N TYR A 38 -11.75 0.71 3.83
CA TYR A 38 -12.42 1.07 2.59
C TYR A 38 -13.82 0.48 2.61
N ASP A 39 -14.81 1.26 2.17
CA ASP A 39 -16.22 0.81 2.12
C ASP A 39 -16.46 -0.22 1.02
N LEU A 40 -15.60 -0.24 -0.01
CA LEU A 40 -15.67 -1.18 -1.12
C LEU A 40 -14.26 -1.57 -1.57
N VAL A 41 -14.02 -2.87 -1.68
CA VAL A 41 -12.83 -3.45 -2.30
C VAL A 41 -13.27 -4.51 -3.30
N LEU A 42 -12.86 -4.36 -4.56
CA LEU A 42 -13.19 -5.30 -5.62
C LEU A 42 -11.98 -5.55 -6.53
N VAL A 43 -12.02 -6.67 -7.24
CA VAL A 43 -11.10 -6.96 -8.35
C VAL A 43 -11.86 -6.75 -9.65
N GLY A 44 -11.28 -5.99 -10.57
CA GLY A 44 -11.88 -5.74 -11.87
C GLY A 44 -10.86 -5.54 -12.98
N THR A 45 -11.22 -5.98 -14.18
CA THR A 45 -10.44 -5.78 -15.39
C THR A 45 -10.85 -4.49 -16.07
N VAL A 46 -9.89 -3.58 -16.29
CA VAL A 46 -10.13 -2.32 -17.02
C VAL A 46 -10.46 -2.65 -18.47
N THR A 47 -11.63 -2.25 -18.93
CA THR A 47 -12.12 -2.46 -20.30
C THR A 47 -12.04 -1.21 -21.16
N LYS A 48 -12.16 -0.01 -20.55
CA LYS A 48 -12.10 1.26 -21.27
C LYS A 48 -11.46 2.35 -20.42
N LEU A 49 -10.74 3.24 -21.08
CA LEU A 49 -10.19 4.49 -20.56
C LEU A 49 -10.54 5.61 -21.54
N TYR A 50 -11.17 6.68 -21.07
CA TYR A 50 -11.48 7.82 -21.93
C TYR A 50 -11.53 9.13 -21.14
N PRO A 51 -11.20 10.26 -21.78
CA PRO A 51 -11.29 11.57 -21.14
C PRO A 51 -12.76 11.96 -20.92
N VAL A 52 -13.04 12.65 -19.83
CA VAL A 52 -14.36 13.19 -19.48
C VAL A 52 -14.30 14.69 -19.21
N ALA A 53 -15.29 15.40 -19.75
CA ALA A 53 -15.49 16.82 -19.47
C ALA A 53 -16.15 16.97 -18.08
N ALA A 54 -15.32 17.19 -17.05
CA ALA A 54 -15.79 17.46 -15.69
C ALA A 54 -15.35 18.85 -15.23
N PRO A 55 -16.08 19.93 -15.57
CA PRO A 55 -15.74 21.29 -15.16
C PRO A 55 -15.44 21.34 -13.65
N ARG A 56 -14.33 21.98 -13.26
CA ARG A 56 -13.84 22.11 -11.87
C ARG A 56 -13.27 20.84 -11.20
N SER A 57 -13.33 19.66 -11.83
CA SER A 57 -12.66 18.46 -11.31
C SER A 57 -11.24 18.31 -11.88
N ARG A 58 -10.31 17.80 -11.07
CA ARG A 58 -9.02 17.30 -11.57
C ARG A 58 -9.15 15.88 -12.14
N ARG A 59 -10.17 15.11 -11.76
CA ARG A 59 -10.38 13.74 -12.26
C ARG A 59 -11.03 13.78 -13.65
N ARG A 60 -10.20 13.87 -14.68
CA ARG A 60 -10.59 14.09 -16.09
C ARG A 60 -10.63 12.82 -16.92
N TRP A 61 -10.44 11.66 -16.31
CA TRP A 61 -10.46 10.37 -17.00
C TRP A 61 -11.47 9.46 -16.35
N ALA A 62 -12.35 8.86 -17.16
CA ALA A 62 -13.20 7.76 -16.73
C ALA A 62 -12.52 6.42 -17.03
N VAL A 63 -12.66 5.51 -16.08
CA VAL A 63 -12.18 4.14 -16.13
C VAL A 63 -13.40 3.25 -16.00
N VAL A 64 -13.57 2.34 -16.96
CA VAL A 64 -14.63 1.33 -16.92
C VAL A 64 -13.98 -0.01 -16.68
N ALA A 65 -14.31 -0.64 -15.55
CA ALA A 65 -13.81 -1.96 -15.19
C ALA A 65 -14.96 -2.98 -15.16
N ARG A 66 -14.75 -4.15 -15.77
CA ARG A 66 -15.60 -5.31 -15.55
C ARG A 66 -15.26 -5.88 -14.18
N VAL A 67 -16.25 -6.01 -13.31
CA VAL A 67 -16.06 -6.59 -11.98
C VAL A 67 -15.91 -8.10 -12.10
N GLU A 68 -14.89 -8.64 -11.45
CA GLU A 68 -14.60 -10.07 -11.40
C GLU A 68 -15.01 -10.65 -10.06
N SER A 69 -14.71 -9.94 -8.97
CA SER A 69 -15.14 -10.29 -7.63
C SER A 69 -15.18 -9.07 -6.71
N VAL A 70 -16.03 -9.12 -5.71
CA VAL A 70 -16.05 -8.15 -4.60
C VAL A 70 -15.43 -8.83 -3.39
N THR A 71 -14.36 -8.22 -2.86
CA THR A 71 -13.60 -8.74 -1.72
C THR A 71 -14.12 -8.19 -0.39
N SER A 72 -14.62 -6.96 -0.39
CA SER A 72 -15.22 -6.32 0.79
C SER A 72 -16.25 -5.27 0.37
N GLY A 73 -17.28 -5.07 1.18
CA GLY A 73 -18.39 -4.16 0.89
C GLY A 73 -19.48 -4.78 0.02
N GLU A 74 -20.49 -3.98 -0.31
CA GLU A 74 -21.63 -4.40 -1.12
C GLU A 74 -21.59 -3.72 -2.49
N PHE A 75 -21.47 -4.52 -3.55
CA PHE A 75 -21.59 -4.08 -4.94
C PHE A 75 -22.08 -5.22 -5.81
N SER A 76 -23.20 -5.01 -6.51
CA SER A 76 -23.85 -6.04 -7.35
C SER A 76 -23.68 -5.80 -8.85
N GLY A 77 -23.04 -4.70 -9.26
CA GLY A 77 -22.85 -4.36 -10.65
C GLY A 77 -21.80 -5.26 -11.33
N ALA A 78 -22.06 -5.62 -12.60
CA ALA A 78 -21.05 -6.30 -13.43
C ALA A 78 -19.95 -5.34 -13.93
N THR A 79 -20.21 -4.03 -13.88
CA THR A 79 -19.30 -2.98 -14.33
C THR A 79 -19.18 -1.90 -13.28
N PHE A 80 -17.96 -1.54 -12.95
CA PHE A 80 -17.63 -0.47 -12.03
C PHE A 80 -16.96 0.68 -12.80
N THR A 81 -17.54 1.88 -12.72
CA THR A 81 -17.02 3.08 -13.39
C THR A 81 -16.56 4.09 -12.35
N PHE A 82 -15.36 4.60 -12.52
CA PHE A 82 -14.80 5.61 -11.62
C PHE A 82 -13.93 6.60 -12.40
N THR A 83 -13.60 7.72 -11.75
CA THR A 83 -12.75 8.75 -12.35
C THR A 83 -11.40 8.86 -11.66
N VAL A 84 -10.36 9.09 -12.46
CA VAL A 84 -8.98 9.29 -12.02
C VAL A 84 -8.42 10.59 -12.61
N HIS A 85 -7.38 11.12 -11.98
CA HIS A 85 -6.65 12.29 -12.47
C HIS A 85 -5.84 11.96 -13.72
N SER A 86 -5.06 10.87 -13.69
CA SER A 86 -4.23 10.45 -14.82
C SER A 86 -4.04 8.93 -14.83
N PRO A 87 -4.57 8.22 -15.85
CA PRO A 87 -4.40 6.77 -15.97
C PRO A 87 -2.94 6.33 -15.98
N SER A 88 -2.07 7.06 -16.69
CA SER A 88 -0.64 6.77 -16.77
C SER A 88 0.05 6.87 -15.42
N ARG A 89 -0.31 7.87 -14.59
CA ARG A 89 0.26 8.01 -13.24
C ARG A 89 -0.21 6.91 -12.28
N SER A 90 -1.42 6.40 -12.48
CA SER A 90 -1.96 5.27 -11.72
C SER A 90 -1.54 3.91 -12.26
N GLY A 91 -0.74 3.86 -13.34
CA GLY A 91 -0.33 2.60 -13.98
C GLY A 91 -1.48 1.81 -14.59
N LEU A 92 -2.62 2.46 -14.88
CA LEU A 92 -3.81 1.80 -15.42
C LEU A 92 -3.63 1.48 -16.91
N ARG A 93 -3.96 0.25 -17.27
CA ARG A 93 -3.90 -0.27 -18.65
C ARG A 93 -5.17 -1.04 -18.96
N VAL A 94 -5.65 -0.88 -20.19
CA VAL A 94 -6.78 -1.68 -20.69
C VAL A 94 -6.38 -3.16 -20.74
N ASN A 95 -7.34 -4.05 -20.46
CA ASN A 95 -7.21 -5.50 -20.37
C ASN A 95 -6.30 -5.99 -19.24
N ARG A 96 -6.10 -5.18 -18.19
CA ARG A 96 -5.41 -5.57 -16.96
C ARG A 96 -6.37 -5.55 -15.78
N ALA A 97 -6.21 -6.51 -14.88
CA ALA A 97 -6.98 -6.65 -13.66
C ALA A 97 -6.34 -5.85 -12.52
N TYR A 98 -7.14 -5.18 -11.71
CA TYR A 98 -6.67 -4.39 -10.58
C TYR A 98 -7.51 -4.62 -9.34
N VAL A 99 -6.86 -4.52 -8.17
CA VAL A 99 -7.56 -4.33 -6.90
C VAL A 99 -7.96 -2.86 -6.79
N ILE A 100 -9.26 -2.61 -6.79
CA ILE A 100 -9.88 -1.28 -6.73
C ILE A 100 -10.42 -1.08 -5.33
N ARG A 101 -9.92 -0.05 -4.65
CA ARG A 101 -10.30 0.33 -3.28
C ARG A 101 -11.01 1.68 -3.33
N ALA A 102 -12.23 1.74 -2.78
CA ALA A 102 -13.07 2.91 -2.86
C ALA A 102 -13.77 3.22 -1.54
N ASN A 103 -13.97 4.52 -1.30
CA ASN A 103 -14.80 5.01 -0.20
C ASN A 103 -16.15 5.45 -0.75
N LYS A 104 -17.22 5.18 -0.01
CA LYS A 104 -18.56 5.60 -0.35
C LYS A 104 -18.69 7.12 -0.15
N THR A 105 -19.40 7.76 -1.05
CA THR A 105 -19.75 9.19 -0.99
C THR A 105 -21.24 9.33 -1.26
N ASP A 106 -21.79 10.53 -1.05
CA ASP A 106 -23.22 10.81 -1.29
C ASP A 106 -23.65 10.53 -2.74
N GLY A 107 -22.71 10.52 -3.68
CA GLY A 107 -22.95 10.30 -5.11
C GLY A 107 -22.39 8.98 -5.67
N GLY A 108 -21.91 8.06 -4.83
CA GLY A 108 -21.35 6.78 -5.28
C GLY A 108 -20.05 6.42 -4.58
N TYR A 109 -18.98 6.22 -5.35
CA TYR A 109 -17.69 5.75 -4.84
C TYR A 109 -16.53 6.61 -5.33
N LEU A 110 -15.60 6.91 -4.42
CA LEU A 110 -14.35 7.61 -4.72
C LEU A 110 -13.17 6.63 -4.60
N VAL A 111 -12.50 6.36 -5.72
CA VAL A 111 -11.34 5.47 -5.77
C VAL A 111 -10.07 6.17 -5.32
N ASP A 112 -9.27 5.44 -4.52
CA ASP A 112 -7.91 5.80 -4.11
C ASP A 112 -6.92 5.41 -5.22
N GLU A 113 -6.71 6.34 -6.16
CA GLU A 113 -5.97 6.08 -7.41
C GLU A 113 -4.48 5.77 -7.20
N LEU A 114 -3.93 6.09 -6.03
CA LEU A 114 -2.53 5.83 -5.66
C LEU A 114 -2.32 4.42 -5.11
N ARG A 115 -3.41 3.73 -4.76
CA ARG A 115 -3.42 2.38 -4.17
C ARG A 115 -4.03 1.34 -5.11
N LEU A 116 -4.14 1.67 -6.39
CA LEU A 116 -4.46 0.72 -7.44
C LEU A 116 -3.28 -0.23 -7.62
N GLN A 117 -3.57 -1.53 -7.59
CA GLN A 117 -2.56 -2.56 -7.70
C GLN A 117 -2.97 -3.51 -8.80
N GLU A 118 -2.10 -3.68 -9.81
CA GLU A 118 -2.32 -4.68 -10.87
C GLU A 118 -2.28 -6.07 -10.22
N VAL A 119 -3.28 -6.89 -10.52
CA VAL A 119 -3.28 -8.30 -10.18
C VAL A 119 -2.40 -9.00 -11.22
N PRO A 120 -1.31 -9.67 -10.81
CA PRO A 120 -0.48 -10.41 -11.74
C PRO A 120 -1.37 -11.38 -12.53
N ALA A 121 -1.21 -11.41 -13.85
CA ALA A 121 -1.82 -12.47 -14.64
C ALA A 121 -1.36 -13.79 -14.02
N ARG A 122 -2.31 -14.66 -13.62
CA ARG A 122 -1.96 -16.04 -13.28
C ARG A 122 -1.11 -16.53 -14.43
N GLN A 123 0.13 -16.92 -14.14
CA GLN A 123 0.96 -17.62 -15.10
C GLN A 123 0.18 -18.89 -15.44
N THR A 124 -0.52 -18.88 -16.58
CA THR A 124 -1.03 -20.11 -17.16
C THR A 124 0.21 -20.99 -17.33
N PRO A 125 0.34 -22.11 -16.60
CA PRO A 125 1.45 -23.00 -16.85
C PRO A 125 1.44 -23.31 -18.35
N PRO A 126 2.60 -23.24 -19.05
CA PRO A 126 2.64 -23.59 -20.46
C PRO A 126 2.04 -24.99 -20.57
N GLY A 127 0.91 -25.10 -21.27
CA GLY A 127 0.25 -26.36 -21.50
C GLY A 127 1.25 -27.29 -22.14
N GLY A 128 1.71 -28.28 -21.38
CA GLY A 128 2.52 -29.37 -21.89
C GLY A 128 1.74 -30.05 -23.01
N ARG A 129 2.25 -29.89 -24.22
CA ARG A 129 1.98 -30.80 -25.33
C ARG A 129 3.20 -31.66 -25.53
#